data_AF-F9PGA8-F1
#
_entry.id   AF-F9PGA8-F1
#
_cell.length_a   1.000
_cell.length_b   1.000
_cell.length_c   1.000
_cell.angle_alpha   90.00
_cell.angle_beta   90.00
_cell.angle_gamma   90.00
#
_symmetry.space_group_name_H-M   'P 1'
#
loop_
_entity.id
_entity.type
_entity.pdbx_description
1 polymer ?
#
loop_
_entity_poly.entity_id
_entity_poly.type
_entity_poly.pdbx_seq_one_letter_code
_entity_poly.pdbx_strand_id
1 'polypeptide(L)'
;MINAIKNFFKGYVDFSGRSTRPDYWWIWLANIILSIPLYMAYGAAMANPDSEAAIMTLGLIAFVYIIFGLAVFLPGLALTVRRLRDAGFHWALIFVAFIPMVGGIALLVLLAMPTKEEATPVMNQVKEVQAEEVVEVVETVEAQEVSPFEETDKN
;
A
#
# COMPACT_ATOMS: atom_id res chain seq x y z
N MET A 1 2.23 -17.37 4.77
CA MET A 1 0.91 -17.22 5.39
C MET A 1 0.99 -16.98 6.90
N ILE A 2 1.55 -17.90 7.69
CA ILE A 2 1.60 -17.76 9.18
C ILE A 2 2.36 -16.51 9.63
N ASN A 3 3.48 -16.16 8.97
CA ASN A 3 4.24 -14.95 9.29
C ASN A 3 3.45 -13.66 9.03
N ALA A 4 2.57 -13.64 8.03
CA ALA A 4 1.69 -12.50 7.74
C ALA A 4 0.69 -12.27 8.87
N ILE A 5 0.06 -13.35 9.33
CA ILE A 5 -0.88 -13.31 10.46
C ILE A 5 -0.15 -12.90 11.75
N LYS A 6 1.05 -13.43 11.98
CA LYS A 6 1.87 -13.06 13.15
C LYS A 6 2.26 -11.59 13.13
N ASN A 7 2.65 -11.05 11.97
CA ASN A 7 2.98 -9.64 11.82
C ASN A 7 1.74 -8.74 11.93
N PHE A 8 0.57 -9.21 11.49
CA PHE A 8 -0.70 -8.50 11.64
C PHE A 8 -1.06 -8.28 13.11
N PHE A 9 -1.02 -9.33 13.92
CA PHE A 9 -1.28 -9.23 15.36
C PHE A 9 -0.11 -8.58 16.13
N LYS A 10 1.13 -8.69 15.66
CA LYS A 10 2.28 -8.01 16.28
C LYS A 10 2.25 -6.50 16.05
N GLY A 11 1.77 -6.06 14.89
CA GLY A 11 1.62 -4.65 14.52
C GLY A 11 0.25 -4.07 14.84
N TYR A 12 -0.49 -4.64 15.80
CA TYR A 12 -1.91 -4.36 16.06
C TYR A 12 -2.23 -2.87 16.26
N VAL A 13 -1.31 -2.11 16.87
CA VAL A 13 -1.45 -0.67 17.12
C VAL A 13 -0.32 0.15 16.48
N ASP A 14 0.51 -0.46 15.62
CA ASP A 14 1.80 0.16 15.32
C ASP A 14 1.74 1.37 14.38
N PHE A 15 0.86 1.54 13.39
CA PHE A 15 0.86 2.66 12.40
C PHE A 15 2.18 3.10 11.68
N SER A 16 3.38 2.74 12.15
CA SER A 16 4.67 3.25 11.65
C SER A 16 5.45 2.21 10.85
N GLY A 17 5.31 0.92 11.19
CA GLY A 17 5.99 -0.18 10.52
C GLY A 17 5.66 -0.32 9.03
N ARG A 18 6.57 -0.94 8.26
CA ARG A 18 6.34 -1.33 6.86
C ARG A 18 5.55 -2.63 6.78
N SER A 19 4.60 -2.70 5.86
CA SER A 19 3.83 -3.92 5.59
C SER A 19 4.06 -4.39 4.17
N THR A 20 4.38 -5.67 4.00
CA THR A 20 4.67 -6.21 2.66
C THR A 20 3.36 -6.42 1.89
N ARG A 21 3.40 -6.25 0.55
CA ARG A 21 2.20 -6.42 -0.30
C ARG A 21 1.47 -7.77 -0.09
N PRO A 22 2.18 -8.91 0.11
CA PRO A 22 1.54 -10.19 0.39
C PRO A 22 0.78 -10.23 1.72
N ASP A 23 1.24 -9.51 2.75
CA ASP A 23 0.59 -9.53 4.07
C ASP A 23 -0.84 -8.98 3.98
N TYR A 24 -1.03 -7.90 3.22
CA TYR A 24 -2.35 -7.32 2.98
C TYR A 24 -3.29 -8.28 2.25
N TRP A 25 -2.83 -8.89 1.16
CA TRP A 25 -3.65 -9.80 0.36
C TRP A 25 -4.05 -11.06 1.12
N TRP A 26 -3.16 -11.58 1.97
CA TRP A 26 -3.50 -12.71 2.83
C TRP A 26 -4.58 -12.38 3.86
N ILE A 27 -4.55 -11.19 4.45
CA ILE A 27 -5.57 -10.74 5.40
C ILE A 27 -6.89 -10.48 4.68
N TRP A 28 -6.84 -9.93 3.47
CA TRP A 28 -8.02 -9.71 2.66
C TRP A 28 -8.69 -11.04 2.27
N LEU A 29 -7.92 -12.03 1.82
CA LEU A 29 -8.41 -13.39 1.55
C LEU A 29 -8.98 -14.04 2.81
N ALA A 30 -8.32 -13.88 3.96
CA ALA A 30 -8.82 -14.40 5.23
C ALA A 30 -10.18 -13.78 5.61
N ASN A 31 -10.37 -12.48 5.39
CA ASN A 31 -11.66 -11.82 5.61
C ASN A 31 -12.76 -12.35 4.68
N ILE A 32 -12.45 -12.62 3.41
CA ILE A 32 -13.40 -13.24 2.49
C ILE A 32 -13.82 -14.62 2.99
N ILE A 33 -12.86 -15.47 3.32
CA ILE A 33 -13.14 -16.83 3.81
C ILE A 33 -13.98 -16.77 5.09
N LEU A 34 -13.64 -15.86 6.00
CA LEU A 34 -14.39 -15.67 7.24
C LEU A 34 -15.82 -15.17 7.00
N SER A 35 -16.08 -14.41 5.94
CA SER A 35 -17.41 -13.91 5.62
C SER A 35 -18.36 -14.97 5.07
N ILE A 36 -17.84 -16.10 4.56
CA ILE A 36 -18.64 -17.16 3.92
C ILE A 36 -19.77 -17.69 4.84
N PRO A 37 -19.51 -18.09 6.09
CA PRO A 37 -20.56 -18.60 6.98
C PRO A 37 -21.62 -17.55 7.31
N LEU A 38 -21.23 -16.27 7.40
CA LEU A 38 -22.16 -15.17 7.63
C LEU A 38 -23.11 -14.99 6.44
N TYR A 39 -22.59 -15.02 5.21
CA TYR A 39 -23.42 -14.96 4.00
C TYR A 39 -24.32 -16.19 3.84
N MET A 40 -23.83 -17.38 4.19
CA MET A 40 -24.65 -18.59 4.19
C MET A 40 -25.81 -18.50 5.21
N ALA A 41 -25.53 -18.04 6.43
CA ALA A 41 -26.54 -17.86 7.46
C ALA A 41 -27.57 -16.79 7.07
N TYR A 42 -27.12 -15.68 6.46
CA TYR A 42 -27.98 -14.63 5.93
C TYR A 42 -28.88 -15.14 4.81
N GLY A 43 -28.33 -15.89 3.84
CA GLY A 43 -29.09 -16.50 2.76
C GLY A 43 -30.13 -17.52 3.27
N ALA A 44 -29.76 -18.33 4.26
CA ALA A 44 -30.68 -19.28 4.89
C ALA A 44 -31.84 -18.58 5.62
N ALA A 45 -31.58 -17.47 6.31
CA ALA A 45 -32.59 -16.66 6.96
C ALA A 45 -33.52 -15.95 5.97
N MET A 46 -33.00 -15.46 4.83
CA MET A 46 -33.83 -14.91 3.76
C MET A 46 -34.69 -15.95 3.05
N ALA A 47 -34.18 -17.18 2.89
CA ALA A 47 -34.92 -18.27 2.26
C ALA A 47 -36.07 -18.81 3.15
N ASN A 48 -35.93 -18.71 4.47
CA ASN A 48 -36.92 -19.17 5.45
C ASN A 48 -37.19 -18.10 6.51
N PRO A 49 -37.87 -16.99 6.14
CA PRO A 49 -38.05 -15.84 7.03
C PRO A 49 -38.91 -16.15 8.26
N ASP A 50 -39.79 -17.15 8.18
CA ASP A 50 -40.68 -17.52 9.29
C ASP A 50 -40.02 -18.52 10.26
N SER A 51 -38.82 -19.01 9.94
CA SER A 51 -38.13 -19.97 10.80
C SER A 51 -37.38 -19.27 11.93
N GLU A 52 -37.90 -19.41 13.15
CA GLU A 52 -37.27 -18.85 14.36
C GLU A 52 -35.81 -19.33 14.52
N ALA A 53 -35.54 -20.58 14.12
CA ALA A 53 -34.20 -21.17 14.16
C ALA A 53 -33.21 -20.45 13.23
N ALA A 54 -33.61 -20.03 12.02
CA ALA A 54 -32.71 -19.33 11.11
C ALA A 54 -32.45 -17.89 11.58
N ILE A 55 -33.46 -17.21 12.13
CA ILE A 55 -33.31 -15.87 12.71
C ILE A 55 -32.36 -15.91 13.92
N MET A 56 -32.54 -16.87 14.84
CA MET A 56 -31.63 -17.04 15.98
C MET A 56 -30.20 -17.37 15.54
N THR A 57 -30.04 -18.26 14.56
CA THR A 57 -28.72 -18.63 14.03
C THR A 57 -28.01 -17.43 13.40
N LEU A 58 -28.72 -16.63 12.60
CA LEU A 58 -28.20 -15.40 12.03
C LEU A 58 -27.79 -14.40 13.12
N GLY A 59 -28.63 -14.21 14.15
CA GLY A 59 -28.34 -13.32 15.27
C GLY A 59 -27.07 -13.69 16.03
N LEU A 60 -26.90 -14.99 16.35
CA LEU A 60 -25.70 -15.49 17.03
C LEU A 60 -24.44 -15.34 16.17
N ILE A 61 -24.51 -15.73 14.89
CA ILE A 61 -23.37 -15.61 13.98
C ILE A 61 -23.00 -14.14 13.77
N ALA A 62 -23.98 -13.26 13.58
CA ALA A 62 -23.76 -11.83 13.45
C ALA A 62 -23.12 -11.23 14.71
N PHE A 63 -23.57 -11.63 15.90
CA PHE A 63 -23.00 -11.16 17.16
C PHE A 63 -21.52 -11.53 17.31
N VAL A 64 -21.16 -12.79 17.03
CA VAL A 64 -19.77 -13.24 17.01
C VAL A 64 -18.96 -12.46 15.99
N TYR A 65 -19.53 -12.22 14.80
CA TYR A 65 -18.88 -11.46 13.75
C TYR A 65 -18.64 -9.99 14.11
N ILE A 66 -19.54 -9.37 14.89
CA ILE A 66 -19.35 -8.01 15.40
C ILE A 66 -18.15 -7.96 16.36
N ILE A 67 -18.07 -8.90 17.31
CA ILE A 67 -16.96 -8.95 18.27
C ILE A 67 -15.63 -9.18 17.53
N PHE A 68 -15.61 -10.16 16.63
CA PHE A 68 -14.43 -10.43 15.82
C PHE A 68 -14.07 -9.23 14.92
N GLY A 69 -15.07 -8.61 14.30
CA GLY A 69 -14.93 -7.42 13.46
C GLY A 69 -14.26 -6.29 14.23
N LEU A 70 -14.70 -6.01 15.46
CA LEU A 70 -14.07 -4.99 16.33
C LEU A 70 -12.61 -5.31 16.64
N ALA A 71 -12.26 -6.58 16.88
CA ALA A 71 -10.88 -7.00 17.10
C ALA A 71 -10.01 -6.86 15.83
N VAL A 72 -10.56 -7.08 14.65
CA VAL A 72 -9.80 -6.97 13.39
C VAL A 72 -9.86 -5.56 12.78
N PHE A 73 -10.78 -4.71 13.24
CA PHE A 73 -10.99 -3.36 12.74
C PHE A 73 -9.77 -2.45 12.97
N LEU A 74 -9.26 -2.40 14.20
CA LEU A 74 -8.07 -1.62 14.57
C LEU A 74 -6.82 -1.98 13.72
N PRO A 75 -6.39 -3.25 13.67
CA PRO A 75 -5.23 -3.62 12.87
C PRO A 75 -5.48 -3.50 11.36
N GLY A 76 -6.73 -3.69 10.90
CA GLY A 76 -7.13 -3.46 9.51
C GLY A 76 -6.99 -2.00 9.08
N LEU A 77 -7.41 -1.06 9.94
CA LEU A 77 -7.19 0.37 9.73
C LEU A 77 -5.69 0.69 9.73
N ALA A 78 -4.93 0.18 10.70
CA ALA A 78 -3.49 0.42 10.81
C ALA A 78 -2.73 -0.03 9.55
N LEU A 79 -3.08 -1.19 8.97
CA LEU A 79 -2.50 -1.65 7.71
C LEU A 79 -2.89 -0.78 6.52
N THR A 80 -4.15 -0.36 6.45
CA THR A 80 -4.65 0.46 5.34
C THR A 80 -3.93 1.81 5.31
N VAL A 81 -3.76 2.44 6.48
CA VAL A 81 -3.01 3.69 6.64
C VAL A 81 -1.55 3.52 6.24
N ARG A 82 -0.87 2.44 6.65
CA ARG A 82 0.52 2.18 6.25
C ARG A 82 0.66 2.02 4.74
N ARG A 83 -0.20 1.22 4.10
CA ARG A 83 -0.12 0.99 2.65
C ARG A 83 -0.49 2.23 1.82
N LEU A 84 -1.43 3.05 2.29
CA LEU A 84 -1.73 4.36 1.71
C LEU A 84 -0.52 5.28 1.74
N ARG A 85 0.14 5.38 2.90
CA ARG A 85 1.36 6.17 3.08
C ARG A 85 2.51 5.62 2.24
N ASP A 86 2.70 4.31 2.23
CA ASP A 86 3.73 3.64 1.43
C ASP A 86 3.50 3.84 -0.08
N ALA A 87 2.24 3.90 -0.53
CA ALA A 87 1.91 4.16 -1.93
C ALA A 87 2.04 5.65 -2.35
N GLY A 88 2.41 6.54 -1.43
CA GLY A 88 2.58 7.97 -1.68
C GLY A 88 1.27 8.76 -1.71
N PHE A 89 0.18 8.20 -1.14
CA PHE A 89 -1.12 8.85 -1.06
C PHE A 89 -1.41 9.39 0.35
N HIS A 90 -2.27 10.41 0.42
CA HIS A 90 -2.73 10.96 1.69
C HIS A 90 -3.55 9.91 2.47
N TRP A 91 -3.24 9.73 3.76
CA TRP A 91 -3.95 8.79 4.65
C TRP A 91 -5.46 9.02 4.72
N ALA A 92 -5.92 10.24 4.44
CA ALA A 92 -7.33 10.62 4.39
C ALA A 92 -8.12 9.90 3.29
N LEU A 93 -7.48 9.28 2.30
CA LEU A 93 -8.18 8.43 1.32
C LEU A 93 -8.85 7.21 1.96
N ILE A 94 -8.57 6.90 3.23
CA ILE A 94 -9.35 5.92 3.98
C ILE A 94 -10.84 6.27 4.04
N PHE A 95 -11.21 7.55 3.99
CA PHE A 95 -12.61 7.99 3.95
C PHE A 95 -13.30 7.65 2.63
N VAL A 96 -12.55 7.36 1.57
CA VAL A 96 -13.13 6.81 0.33
C VAL A 96 -13.81 5.48 0.61
N ALA A 97 -13.39 4.70 1.62
CA ALA A 97 -14.05 3.46 2.05
C ALA A 97 -15.54 3.66 2.40
N PHE A 98 -15.88 4.84 2.93
CA PHE A 98 -17.25 5.17 3.33
C PHE A 98 -18.18 5.45 2.14
N ILE A 99 -17.64 5.57 0.92
CA ILE A 99 -18.45 5.66 -0.29
C ILE A 99 -18.94 4.24 -0.62
N PRO A 100 -20.24 3.94 -0.50
CA PRO A 100 -20.76 2.60 -0.77
C PRO A 100 -20.49 2.21 -2.23
N MET A 101 -20.22 0.93 -2.47
CA MET A 101 -19.97 0.32 -3.78
C MET A 101 -18.63 0.67 -4.43
N VAL A 102 -18.33 1.97 -4.63
CA VAL A 102 -17.08 2.40 -5.29
C VAL A 102 -15.92 2.50 -4.30
N GLY A 103 -16.19 2.85 -3.04
CA GLY A 103 -15.17 3.14 -2.04
C GLY A 103 -14.27 1.98 -1.65
N GLY A 104 -14.89 0.83 -1.39
CA GLY A 104 -14.16 -0.41 -1.08
C GLY A 104 -13.32 -0.90 -2.27
N ILE A 105 -13.86 -0.81 -3.48
CA ILE A 105 -13.16 -1.22 -4.70
C ILE A 105 -12.01 -0.25 -5.03
N ALA A 106 -12.25 1.06 -4.93
CA ALA A 106 -11.22 2.08 -5.15
C ALA A 106 -10.06 1.94 -4.17
N LEU A 107 -10.33 1.69 -2.89
CA LEU A 107 -9.27 1.41 -1.91
C LEU A 107 -8.55 0.09 -2.18
N LEU A 108 -9.25 -0.94 -2.64
CA LEU A 108 -8.60 -2.19 -3.06
C LEU A 108 -7.66 -1.98 -4.24
N VAL A 109 -8.09 -1.24 -5.26
CA VAL A 109 -7.27 -0.91 -6.42
C VAL A 109 -6.09 -0.04 -6.01
N LEU A 110 -6.31 0.94 -5.13
CA LEU A 110 -5.26 1.84 -4.65
C LEU A 110 -4.24 1.11 -3.76
N LEU A 111 -4.67 0.14 -2.95
CA LEU A 111 -3.76 -0.76 -2.22
C LEU A 111 -3.10 -1.79 -3.13
N ALA A 112 -3.70 -2.14 -4.26
CA ALA A 112 -3.12 -3.02 -5.27
C ALA A 112 -2.07 -2.32 -6.14
N MET A 113 -2.08 -0.98 -6.20
CA MET A 113 -1.08 -0.23 -6.94
C MET A 113 0.33 -0.49 -6.38
N PRO A 114 1.34 -0.62 -7.26
CA PRO A 114 2.71 -0.72 -6.83
C PRO A 114 3.07 0.54 -6.04
N THR A 115 3.80 0.35 -4.94
CA THR A 115 4.50 1.42 -4.24
C THR A 115 5.15 2.30 -5.31
N LYS A 116 4.82 3.60 -5.36
CA LYS A 116 5.64 4.52 -6.13
C LYS A 116 7.04 4.38 -5.54
N GLU A 117 7.94 3.76 -6.29
CA GLU A 117 9.35 3.93 -6.02
C GLU A 117 9.55 5.43 -6.14
N GLU A 118 9.70 6.12 -5.00
CA GLU A 118 10.40 7.39 -5.00
C GLU A 118 11.64 7.12 -5.83
N ALA A 119 11.75 7.87 -6.94
CA ALA A 119 12.80 7.73 -7.93
C ALA A 119 14.08 7.39 -7.18
N THR A 120 14.58 6.17 -7.41
CA THR A 120 15.74 5.61 -6.74
C THR A 120 16.81 6.69 -6.55
N PRO A 121 17.53 6.75 -5.42
CA PRO A 121 18.69 7.64 -5.29
C PRO A 121 19.65 7.47 -6.47
N VAL A 122 19.67 6.30 -7.11
CA VAL A 122 20.36 6.02 -8.38
C VAL A 122 19.99 6.99 -9.51
N MET A 123 18.73 7.43 -9.66
CA MET A 123 18.35 8.35 -10.74
C MET A 123 18.82 9.79 -10.49
N ASN A 124 18.86 10.21 -9.21
CA ASN A 124 19.46 11.48 -8.82
C ASN A 124 20.98 11.42 -8.89
N GLN A 125 21.59 10.30 -8.49
CA GLN A 125 23.03 10.05 -8.62
C GLN A 125 23.45 10.00 -10.10
N VAL A 126 22.67 9.36 -10.97
CA VAL A 126 22.93 9.36 -12.43
C VAL A 126 22.84 10.77 -13.00
N LYS A 127 21.92 11.61 -12.52
CA LYS A 127 21.83 13.02 -12.93
C LYS A 127 23.00 13.87 -12.41
N GLU A 128 23.43 13.64 -11.17
CA GLU A 128 24.58 14.34 -10.58
C GLU A 128 25.89 13.93 -11.29
N VAL A 129 26.10 12.63 -11.53
CA VAL A 129 27.26 12.10 -12.27
C VAL A 129 27.27 12.59 -13.71
N GLN A 130 26.13 12.61 -14.41
CA GLN A 130 26.05 13.19 -15.76
C GLN A 130 26.30 14.70 -15.78
N ALA A 131 25.88 15.43 -14.74
CA ALA A 131 26.15 16.85 -14.66
C ALA A 131 27.64 17.15 -14.40
N GLU A 132 28.29 16.35 -13.56
CA GLU A 132 29.72 16.49 -13.23
C GLU A 132 30.62 16.12 -14.41
N GLU A 133 30.30 15.02 -15.13
CA GLU A 133 31.02 14.61 -16.36
C GLU A 133 30.91 15.68 -17.47
N VAL A 134 29.74 16.30 -17.64
CA VAL A 134 29.56 17.38 -18.64
C VAL A 134 30.37 18.61 -18.27
N VAL A 135 30.49 18.95 -16.98
CA VAL A 135 31.29 20.11 -16.52
C VAL A 135 32.78 19.87 -16.74
N GLU A 136 33.30 18.68 -16.43
CA GLU A 136 34.71 18.32 -16.65
C GLU A 136 35.08 18.31 -18.14
N VAL A 137 34.19 17.80 -19.00
CA VAL A 137 34.39 17.83 -20.46
C VAL A 137 34.40 19.27 -20.99
N VAL A 138 33.57 20.16 -20.47
CA VAL A 138 33.56 21.57 -20.88
C VAL A 138 34.85 22.27 -20.43
N GLU A 139 35.30 22.06 -19.20
CA GLU A 139 36.53 22.68 -18.66
C GLU A 139 37.79 22.22 -19.38
N THR A 140 37.87 20.93 -19.74
CA THR A 140 38.99 20.39 -20.54
C THR A 140 39.03 20.89 -21.98
N VAL A 141 37.86 21.11 -22.60
CA VAL A 141 37.77 21.72 -23.94
C VAL A 141 38.18 23.19 -23.90
N GLU A 142 37.72 23.96 -22.91
CA GLU A 142 38.14 25.36 -22.73
C GLU A 142 39.65 25.47 -22.46
N ALA A 143 40.22 24.60 -21.63
CA ALA A 143 41.66 24.58 -21.36
C ALA A 143 42.51 24.26 -22.61
N GLN A 144 41.97 23.46 -23.54
CA GLN A 144 42.68 23.07 -24.76
C GLN A 144 42.59 24.13 -25.87
N GLU A 145 41.58 25.00 -25.87
CA GLU A 145 41.50 26.13 -26.81
C GLU A 145 42.47 27.26 -26.48
N VAL A 146 42.91 27.40 -25.23
CA VAL A 146 43.77 28.51 -24.78
C VAL A 146 45.26 28.31 -25.15
N SER A 147 45.69 27.10 -25.50
CA SER A 147 47.13 26.79 -25.69
C SER A 147 47.71 26.79 -27.14
N PRO A 148 46.97 26.65 -28.27
CA PRO A 148 47.64 26.48 -29.56
C PRO A 148 48.13 27.75 -30.29
N PHE A 149 47.83 28.96 -29.82
CA PHE A 149 48.06 30.18 -30.62
C PHE A 149 49.21 31.11 -30.19
N GLU A 150 49.98 30.78 -29.16
CA GLU A 150 51.01 31.70 -28.62
C GLU A 150 52.48 31.36 -28.94
N GLU A 151 52.74 30.52 -29.96
CA GLU A 151 54.13 30.14 -30.31
C GLU A 151 54.44 30.25 -31.81
N THR A 152 54.19 31.40 -32.46
CA THR A 152 54.74 31.67 -33.81
C THR A 152 55.00 33.15 -34.09
N ASP A 153 55.79 33.86 -33.27
CA ASP A 153 56.46 35.08 -33.78
C ASP A 153 57.65 35.54 -32.92
N LYS A 154 58.82 34.89 -33.08
CA LYS A 154 60.14 35.50 -32.77
C LYS A 154 61.21 34.89 -33.68
N ASN A 155 61.39 35.50 -34.85
CA ASN A 155 62.57 35.36 -35.70
C ASN A 155 63.33 36.69 -35.71
#